data_AF-A0A954CM73-F1
#
_entry.id   AF-A0A954CM73-F1
#
_cell.length_a   1.000
_cell.length_b   1.000
_cell.length_c   1.000
_cell.angle_alpha   90.00
_cell.angle_beta   90.00
_cell.angle_gamma   90.00
#
_symmetry.space_group_name_H-M   'P 1'
#
loop_
_entity.id
_entity.type
_entity.pdbx_description
1 polymer ?
#
loop_
_entity_poly.entity_id
_entity_poly.type
_entity_poly.pdbx_seq_one_letter_code
_entity_poly.pdbx_strand_id
1 'polypeptide(L)'
;MRNAMQNKFVLIAGLFALGMVVLLVRLWTMQVSSDSQFIGGADNVRLRRSVFFPSRARILDAKGNVIADNVSAWEVHFDYWKLLHPERVLQRSQLAPDAYPSQAELLAFSQSRYLPTLRADYGSPKAPKLFFALWSLRQEGVMQADRQAVIDLLSKTLDLPYEVVESKFSMIESEVDALSEAAKRDPERVSSYYIQAKKALREGTYWQDILRFPKSMRLEHALAKRVLYADQLEENLAALAAPIDERPELAAEYLGKAIEQAQIQALSFAGKQTEDSPISDIESELVTPAFKPWP
;
A
#
# COMPACT_ATOMS: atom_id res chain seq x y z
N MET A 1 27.49 40.93 57.44
CA MET A 1 27.61 39.73 56.57
C MET A 1 26.30 38.95 56.37
N ARG A 2 25.45 38.77 57.40
CA ARG A 2 24.19 38.00 57.31
C ARG A 2 23.17 38.55 56.28
N ASN A 3 23.03 39.87 56.18
CA ASN A 3 22.09 40.51 55.23
C ASN A 3 22.52 40.34 53.76
N ALA A 4 23.82 40.31 53.48
CA ALA A 4 24.33 40.13 52.11
C ALA A 4 24.11 38.69 51.61
N MET A 5 24.19 37.70 52.50
CA MET A 5 23.88 36.30 52.17
C MET A 5 22.38 36.09 51.94
N GLN A 6 21.52 36.71 52.76
CA GLN A 6 20.07 36.65 52.58
C GLN A 6 19.62 37.25 51.25
N ASN A 7 20.15 38.42 50.86
CA ASN A 7 19.82 39.04 49.57
C ASN A 7 20.23 38.18 48.37
N LYS A 8 21.40 37.51 48.44
CA LYS A 8 21.84 36.58 47.39
C LYS A 8 20.93 35.36 47.29
N PHE A 9 20.51 34.80 48.43
CA PHE A 9 19.59 33.66 48.45
C PHE A 9 18.21 34.02 47.88
N VAL A 10 17.66 35.18 48.24
CA VAL A 10 16.39 35.69 47.69
C VAL A 10 16.48 35.87 46.18
N LEU A 11 17.59 36.42 45.68
CA LEU A 11 17.80 36.62 44.24
C LEU A 11 17.89 35.28 43.49
N ILE A 12 18.61 34.30 44.04
CA ILE A 12 18.71 32.95 43.46
C ILE A 12 17.35 32.24 43.48
N ALA A 13 16.61 32.33 44.59
CA ALA A 13 15.28 31.75 44.71
C ALA A 13 14.28 32.39 43.72
N GLY A 14 14.36 33.72 43.53
CA GLY A 14 13.57 34.43 42.54
C GLY A 14 13.88 34.00 41.10
N LEU A 15 15.15 33.77 40.78
CA LEU A 15 15.57 33.29 39.47
C LEU A 15 15.12 31.85 39.21
N PHE A 16 15.15 31.00 40.24
CA PHE A 16 14.62 29.63 40.16
C PHE A 16 13.09 29.63 39.98
N ALA A 17 12.36 30.45 40.74
CA ALA A 17 10.92 30.60 40.60
C ALA A 17 10.54 31.08 39.19
N LEU A 18 11.27 32.04 38.63
CA LEU A 18 11.06 32.50 37.26
C LEU A 18 11.31 31.37 36.24
N GLY A 19 12.38 30.60 36.41
CA GLY A 19 12.64 29.42 35.56
C GLY A 19 11.52 28.39 35.61
N MET A 20 10.97 28.13 36.80
CA MET A 20 9.81 27.24 36.96
C MET A 20 8.56 27.78 36.28
N VAL A 21 8.30 29.09 36.35
CA VAL A 21 7.17 29.71 35.65
C VAL A 21 7.31 29.53 34.13
N VAL A 22 8.52 29.75 33.57
CA VAL A 22 8.76 29.55 32.13
C VAL A 22 8.53 28.09 31.72
N LEU A 23 8.97 27.12 32.53
CA LEU A 23 8.73 25.70 32.27
C LEU A 23 7.25 25.34 32.35
N LEU A 24 6.53 25.86 33.35
CA LEU A 24 5.09 25.62 33.50
C LEU A 24 4.29 26.22 32.34
N VAL A 25 4.65 27.42 31.89
CA VAL A 25 4.05 28.04 30.70
C VAL A 25 4.35 27.18 29.47
N ARG A 26 5.58 26.69 29.30
CA ARG A 26 5.92 25.81 28.18
C ARG A 26 5.12 24.50 28.21
N LEU A 27 4.98 23.89 29.38
CA LEU A 27 4.18 22.68 29.56
C LEU A 27 2.71 22.95 29.22
N TRP A 28 2.14 24.05 29.72
CA TRP A 28 0.77 24.46 29.43
C TRP A 28 0.56 24.69 27.92
N THR A 29 1.50 25.32 27.21
CA THR A 29 1.39 25.48 25.74
C THR A 29 1.41 24.15 24.99
N MET A 30 2.18 23.15 25.47
CA MET A 30 2.20 21.82 24.86
C MET A 30 0.92 21.04 25.14
N GLN A 31 0.35 21.16 26.34
CA GLN A 31 -0.82 20.39 26.75
C GLN A 31 -2.15 21.01 26.30
N VAL A 32 -2.28 22.34 26.34
CA VAL A 32 -3.57 23.02 26.13
C VAL A 32 -3.64 23.67 24.75
N SER A 33 -2.58 24.37 24.33
CA SER A 33 -2.62 25.09 23.04
C SER A 33 -2.30 24.20 21.84
N SER A 34 -1.54 23.13 22.03
CA SER A 34 -1.14 22.22 20.95
C SER A 34 -2.01 20.96 20.90
N ASP A 35 -3.02 20.86 21.77
CA ASP A 35 -3.83 19.66 21.95
C ASP A 35 -4.49 19.22 20.64
N SER A 36 -5.00 20.17 19.84
CA SER A 36 -5.56 19.87 18.52
C SER A 36 -4.57 19.26 17.53
N GLN A 37 -3.26 19.52 17.67
CA GLN A 37 -2.22 18.92 16.83
C GLN A 37 -1.86 17.48 17.27
N PHE A 38 -2.23 17.09 18.49
CA PHE A 38 -1.93 15.77 19.07
C PHE A 38 -3.15 14.87 19.21
N ILE A 39 -4.37 15.43 19.36
CA ILE A 39 -5.64 14.70 19.41
C ILE A 39 -5.89 13.92 18.10
N GLY A 40 -5.55 14.49 16.94
CA GLY A 40 -5.69 13.80 15.65
C GLY A 40 -4.82 12.55 15.47
N GLY A 41 -3.86 12.29 16.37
CA GLY A 41 -3.06 11.06 16.41
C GLY A 41 -3.34 10.15 17.62
N ALA A 42 -4.28 10.54 18.50
CA ALA A 42 -4.54 9.85 19.77
C ALA A 42 -5.45 8.62 19.62
N ASP A 43 -6.13 8.47 18.49
CA ASP A 43 -6.84 7.24 18.13
C ASP A 43 -5.83 6.16 17.69
N ASN A 44 -5.18 5.53 18.67
CA ASN A 44 -4.40 4.29 18.55
C ASN A 44 -3.19 4.25 17.58
N VAL A 45 -2.81 5.35 16.94
CA VAL A 45 -1.65 5.37 16.04
C VAL A 45 -0.43 5.93 16.77
N ARG A 46 0.59 5.11 16.98
CA ARG A 46 1.91 5.59 17.43
C ARG A 46 2.31 6.81 16.59
N LEU A 47 2.49 7.97 17.22
CA LEU A 47 2.98 9.18 16.57
C LEU A 47 4.33 8.88 15.89
N ARG A 48 4.30 8.69 14.56
CA ARG A 48 5.51 8.50 13.75
C ARG A 48 5.94 9.87 13.23
N ARG A 49 7.15 10.29 13.60
CA ARG A 49 7.79 11.45 12.99
C ARG A 49 8.34 11.02 11.62
N SER A 50 7.73 11.46 10.54
CA SER A 50 8.35 11.44 9.22
C SER A 50 9.24 12.67 9.07
N VAL A 51 10.46 12.46 8.61
CA VAL A 51 11.33 13.58 8.22
C VAL A 51 10.91 13.99 6.82
N PHE A 52 10.41 15.20 6.65
CA PHE A 52 10.25 15.79 5.33
C PHE A 52 11.64 16.18 4.81
N PHE A 53 12.10 15.48 3.78
CA PHE A 53 13.33 15.86 3.10
C PHE A 53 13.10 17.17 2.34
N PRO A 54 13.96 18.19 2.49
CA PRO A 54 13.81 19.44 1.77
C PRO A 54 13.93 19.20 0.26
N SER A 55 13.02 19.77 -0.52
CA SER A 55 13.20 19.81 -1.98
C SER A 55 14.43 20.67 -2.30
N ARG A 56 15.31 20.20 -3.20
CA ARG A 56 16.37 21.04 -3.75
C ARG A 56 15.75 22.20 -4.55
N ALA A 57 16.38 23.37 -4.52
CA ALA A 57 15.95 24.47 -5.38
C ALA A 57 16.12 24.12 -6.86
N ARG A 58 15.20 24.62 -7.69
CA ARG A 58 15.27 24.52 -9.16
C ARG A 58 16.48 25.30 -9.67
N ILE A 59 17.26 24.68 -10.56
CA ILE A 59 18.40 25.32 -11.22
C ILE A 59 17.92 25.88 -12.55
N LEU A 60 18.10 27.20 -12.73
CA LEU A 60 17.69 27.92 -13.93
C LEU A 60 18.93 28.40 -14.72
N ASP A 61 18.79 28.53 -16.04
CA ASP A 61 19.77 29.21 -16.89
C ASP A 61 19.62 30.75 -16.79
N ALA A 62 20.53 31.49 -17.43
CA ALA A 62 20.49 32.96 -17.45
C ALA A 62 19.25 33.56 -18.16
N LYS A 63 18.49 32.75 -18.90
CA LYS A 63 17.26 33.13 -19.59
C LYS A 63 16.00 32.71 -18.81
N GLY A 64 16.15 32.07 -17.65
CA GLY A 64 15.05 31.57 -16.81
C GLY A 64 14.55 30.17 -17.19
N ASN A 65 15.21 29.45 -18.09
CA ASN A 65 14.84 28.07 -18.44
C ASN A 65 15.33 27.09 -17.37
N VAL A 66 14.55 26.03 -17.13
CA VAL A 66 14.88 25.01 -16.13
C VAL A 66 15.97 24.08 -16.65
N ILE A 67 17.14 24.08 -15.98
CA ILE A 67 18.24 23.14 -16.25
C ILE A 67 18.08 21.87 -15.42
N ALA A 68 17.68 22.02 -14.15
CA ALA A 68 17.44 20.89 -13.26
C ALA A 68 16.32 21.20 -12.26
N ASP A 69 15.49 20.21 -11.99
CA ASP A 69 14.42 20.29 -11.00
C ASP A 69 14.27 18.95 -10.27
N ASN A 70 13.65 18.96 -9.09
CA ASN A 70 13.22 17.70 -8.49
C ASN A 70 11.86 17.34 -9.06
N VAL A 71 11.81 16.21 -9.74
CA VAL A 71 10.56 15.58 -10.14
C VAL A 71 10.31 14.39 -9.23
N SER A 72 9.06 14.18 -8.84
CA SER A 72 8.65 12.98 -8.13
C SER A 72 8.99 11.76 -8.98
N ALA A 73 9.82 10.87 -8.43
CA ALA A 73 10.14 9.60 -9.06
C ALA A 73 9.32 8.51 -8.37
N TRP A 74 8.45 7.86 -9.14
CA TRP A 74 7.65 6.75 -8.67
C TRP A 74 8.35 5.44 -9.00
N GLU A 75 8.52 4.59 -7.99
CA GLU A 75 8.94 3.20 -8.14
C GLU A 75 7.76 2.31 -7.77
N VAL A 76 7.42 1.36 -8.64
CA VAL A 76 6.35 0.39 -8.37
C VAL A 76 6.96 -0.88 -7.81
N HIS A 77 6.53 -1.19 -6.60
CA HIS A 77 6.89 -2.42 -5.90
C HIS A 77 5.72 -3.38 -5.91
N PHE A 78 5.96 -4.60 -6.37
CA PHE A 78 4.99 -5.68 -6.32
C PHE A 78 5.30 -6.58 -5.13
N ASP A 79 4.30 -6.79 -4.26
CA ASP A 79 4.36 -7.87 -3.26
C ASP A 79 3.98 -9.17 -3.97
N TYR A 80 5.00 -9.88 -4.47
CA TYR A 80 4.82 -11.07 -5.31
C TYR A 80 3.98 -12.15 -4.61
N TRP A 81 4.17 -12.30 -3.30
CA TRP A 81 3.40 -13.23 -2.49
C TRP A 81 1.91 -12.91 -2.49
N LYS A 82 1.54 -11.62 -2.40
CA LYS A 82 0.14 -11.20 -2.48
C LYS A 82 -0.40 -11.29 -3.90
N LEU A 83 0.45 -11.06 -4.89
CA LEU A 83 0.05 -11.06 -6.28
C LEU A 83 -0.34 -12.47 -6.73
N LEU A 84 0.50 -13.48 -6.45
CA LEU A 84 0.26 -14.88 -6.83
C LEU A 84 -0.28 -15.73 -5.68
N HIS A 85 -0.93 -15.12 -4.68
CA HIS A 85 -1.55 -15.89 -3.61
C HIS A 85 -2.71 -16.75 -4.16
N PRO A 86 -2.78 -18.05 -3.86
CA PRO A 86 -3.83 -18.94 -4.40
C PRO A 86 -5.25 -18.48 -4.08
N GLU A 87 -5.47 -17.84 -2.94
CA GLU A 87 -6.77 -17.30 -2.53
C GLU A 87 -7.37 -16.30 -3.52
N ARG A 88 -6.50 -15.54 -4.21
CA ARG A 88 -6.92 -14.44 -5.08
C ARG A 88 -7.18 -14.84 -6.52
N VAL A 89 -6.89 -16.09 -6.88
CA VAL A 89 -7.10 -16.60 -8.25
C VAL A 89 -8.58 -16.52 -8.62
N LEU A 90 -9.48 -16.91 -7.72
CA LEU A 90 -10.93 -16.83 -7.95
C LEU A 90 -11.42 -15.40 -8.15
N GLN A 91 -10.85 -14.43 -7.41
CA GLN A 91 -11.20 -13.04 -7.57
C GLN A 91 -10.71 -12.50 -8.91
N ARG A 92 -9.48 -12.85 -9.33
CA ARG A 92 -8.93 -12.41 -10.61
C ARG A 92 -9.61 -13.06 -11.81
N SER A 93 -10.00 -14.33 -11.71
CA SER A 93 -10.71 -15.00 -12.80
C SER A 93 -12.09 -14.40 -13.07
N GLN A 94 -12.72 -13.79 -12.07
CA GLN A 94 -13.96 -13.02 -12.28
C GLN A 94 -13.72 -11.74 -13.10
N LEU A 95 -12.52 -11.16 -13.03
CA LEU A 95 -12.16 -9.94 -13.77
C LEU A 95 -11.73 -10.21 -15.21
N ALA A 96 -11.16 -11.39 -15.47
CA ALA A 96 -10.65 -11.77 -16.78
C ALA A 96 -10.97 -13.24 -17.10
N PRO A 97 -12.25 -13.62 -17.26
CA PRO A 97 -12.66 -15.03 -17.36
C PRO A 97 -11.98 -15.79 -18.49
N ASP A 98 -11.68 -15.11 -19.62
CA ASP A 98 -11.04 -15.71 -20.78
C ASP A 98 -9.56 -16.04 -20.57
N ALA A 99 -8.92 -15.45 -19.56
CA ALA A 99 -7.50 -15.68 -19.24
C ALA A 99 -7.29 -16.82 -18.23
N TYR A 100 -8.36 -17.43 -17.72
CA TYR A 100 -8.32 -18.42 -16.67
C TYR A 100 -8.99 -19.74 -17.09
N PRO A 101 -8.63 -20.87 -16.44
CA PRO A 101 -9.36 -22.12 -16.61
C PRO A 101 -10.83 -22.00 -16.19
N SER A 102 -11.63 -23.00 -16.55
CA SER A 102 -13.07 -23.00 -16.26
C SER A 102 -13.35 -22.81 -14.76
N GLN A 103 -14.47 -22.17 -14.41
CA GLN A 103 -14.84 -21.99 -12.99
C GLN A 103 -14.91 -23.32 -12.23
N ALA A 104 -15.33 -24.40 -12.90
CA ALA A 104 -15.34 -25.74 -12.31
C ALA A 104 -13.93 -26.20 -11.91
N GLU A 105 -12.92 -25.97 -12.75
CA GLU A 105 -11.53 -26.29 -12.44
C GLU A 105 -10.96 -25.42 -11.32
N LEU A 106 -11.28 -24.12 -11.30
CA LEU A 106 -10.86 -23.22 -10.24
C LEU A 106 -11.45 -23.62 -8.87
N LEU A 107 -12.73 -23.98 -8.84
CA LEU A 107 -13.39 -24.50 -7.64
C LEU A 107 -12.81 -25.85 -7.22
N ALA A 108 -12.54 -26.74 -8.17
CA ALA A 108 -11.90 -28.03 -7.92
C ALA A 108 -10.50 -27.84 -7.32
N PHE A 109 -9.68 -26.94 -7.85
CA PHE A 109 -8.37 -26.58 -7.29
C PHE A 109 -8.51 -26.03 -5.87
N SER A 110 -9.45 -25.11 -5.64
CA SER A 110 -9.70 -24.53 -4.32
C SER A 110 -10.04 -25.61 -3.29
N GLN A 111 -10.95 -26.53 -3.63
CA GLN A 111 -11.45 -27.57 -2.73
C GLN A 111 -10.47 -28.73 -2.53
N SER A 112 -9.75 -29.15 -3.57
CA SER A 112 -8.90 -30.35 -3.56
C SER A 112 -7.44 -30.10 -3.24
N ARG A 113 -6.94 -28.87 -3.44
CA ARG A 113 -5.54 -28.49 -3.23
C ARG A 113 -5.41 -27.39 -2.19
N TYR A 114 -5.94 -26.20 -2.48
CA TYR A 114 -5.70 -25.01 -1.65
C TYR A 114 -6.24 -25.13 -0.23
N LEU A 115 -7.53 -25.42 -0.05
CA LEU A 115 -8.15 -25.53 1.27
C LEU A 115 -7.54 -26.66 2.12
N PRO A 116 -7.25 -27.86 1.57
CA PRO A 116 -6.49 -28.88 2.29
C PRO A 116 -5.11 -28.42 2.75
N THR A 117 -4.35 -27.72 1.90
CA THR A 117 -3.04 -27.15 2.27
C THR A 117 -3.18 -26.14 3.41
N LEU A 118 -4.20 -25.27 3.38
CA LEU A 118 -4.44 -24.28 4.43
C LEU A 118 -4.82 -24.93 5.78
N ARG A 119 -5.57 -26.03 5.71
CA ARG A 119 -6.06 -26.78 6.88
C ARG A 119 -5.05 -27.80 7.42
N ALA A 120 -4.01 -28.12 6.65
CA ALA A 120 -3.00 -29.08 7.05
C ALA A 120 -2.31 -28.66 8.35
N ASP A 121 -2.08 -29.64 9.22
CA ASP A 121 -1.29 -29.44 10.43
C ASP A 121 0.19 -29.66 10.10
N TYR A 122 0.94 -28.57 10.07
CA TYR A 122 2.38 -28.60 9.79
C TYR A 122 3.24 -28.78 11.06
N GLY A 123 2.63 -28.82 12.25
CA GLY A 123 3.35 -28.70 13.51
C GLY A 123 4.13 -27.38 13.62
N SER A 124 4.89 -27.20 14.70
CA SER A 124 5.76 -26.02 14.85
C SER A 124 7.06 -26.17 14.03
N PRO A 125 7.58 -25.10 13.39
CA PRO A 125 6.95 -23.81 13.17
C PRO A 125 5.92 -23.87 12.01
N LYS A 126 4.68 -23.45 12.27
CA LYS A 126 3.54 -23.60 11.33
C LYS A 126 3.63 -22.68 10.11
N ALA A 127 3.83 -21.38 10.34
CA ALA A 127 3.79 -20.37 9.27
C ALA A 127 4.86 -20.58 8.17
N PRO A 128 6.13 -20.87 8.49
CA PRO A 128 7.15 -21.18 7.47
C PRO A 128 6.80 -22.40 6.60
N LYS A 129 6.32 -23.47 7.22
CA LYS A 129 5.95 -24.71 6.52
C LYS A 129 4.73 -24.51 5.63
N LEU A 130 3.70 -23.84 6.15
CA LEU A 130 2.51 -23.46 5.38
C LEU A 130 2.87 -22.59 4.18
N PHE A 131 3.78 -21.62 4.35
CA PHE A 131 4.25 -20.79 3.25
C PHE A 131 4.84 -21.63 2.11
N PHE A 132 5.78 -22.54 2.41
CA PHE A 132 6.40 -23.37 1.37
C PHE A 132 5.42 -24.38 0.75
N ALA A 133 4.45 -24.86 1.52
CA ALA A 133 3.41 -25.73 0.99
C ALA A 133 2.48 -24.98 0.03
N LEU A 134 2.02 -23.78 0.40
CA LEU A 134 1.27 -22.92 -0.50
C LEU A 134 2.10 -22.51 -1.73
N TRP A 135 3.39 -22.23 -1.55
CA TRP A 135 4.32 -21.90 -2.63
C TRP A 135 4.40 -23.04 -3.65
N SER A 136 4.38 -24.31 -3.21
CA SER A 136 4.41 -25.47 -4.12
C SER A 136 3.18 -25.59 -5.03
N LEU A 137 2.04 -25.00 -4.64
CA LEU A 137 0.82 -25.02 -5.47
C LEU A 137 1.00 -24.24 -6.78
N ARG A 138 2.03 -23.39 -6.91
CA ARG A 138 2.30 -22.65 -8.15
C ARG A 138 2.56 -23.54 -9.38
N GLN A 139 2.94 -24.79 -9.14
CA GLN A 139 3.18 -25.79 -10.18
C GLN A 139 1.88 -26.40 -10.73
N GLU A 140 0.75 -26.16 -10.08
CA GLU A 140 -0.56 -26.60 -10.54
C GLU A 140 -1.00 -25.73 -11.74
N GLY A 141 -1.64 -26.34 -12.74
CA GLY A 141 -1.99 -25.66 -13.99
C GLY A 141 -2.84 -24.39 -13.80
N VAL A 142 -3.73 -24.38 -12.79
CA VAL A 142 -4.52 -23.20 -12.41
C VAL A 142 -3.63 -22.02 -12.00
N MET A 143 -2.59 -22.29 -11.21
CA MET A 143 -1.67 -21.24 -10.77
C MET A 143 -0.71 -20.80 -11.88
N GLN A 144 -0.36 -21.69 -12.81
CA GLN A 144 0.42 -21.33 -13.99
C GLN A 144 -0.38 -20.41 -14.94
N ALA A 145 -1.66 -20.71 -15.15
CA ALA A 145 -2.56 -19.83 -15.90
C ALA A 145 -2.73 -18.46 -15.21
N ASP A 146 -2.92 -18.45 -13.88
CA ASP A 146 -2.96 -17.21 -13.09
C ASP A 146 -1.67 -16.39 -13.22
N ARG A 147 -0.51 -17.04 -13.13
CA ARG A 147 0.80 -16.41 -13.34
C ARG A 147 0.88 -15.77 -14.73
N GLN A 148 0.49 -16.48 -15.77
CA GLN A 148 0.52 -15.96 -17.14
C GLN A 148 -0.41 -14.76 -17.32
N ALA A 149 -1.66 -14.86 -16.83
CA ALA A 149 -2.62 -13.76 -16.86
C ALA A 149 -2.10 -12.51 -16.12
N VAL A 150 -1.42 -12.71 -14.98
CA VAL A 150 -0.81 -11.63 -14.22
C VAL A 150 0.37 -11.00 -14.97
N ILE A 151 1.24 -11.79 -15.60
CA ILE A 151 2.35 -11.28 -16.40
C ILE A 151 1.82 -10.49 -17.59
N ASP A 152 0.80 -10.99 -18.29
CA ASP A 152 0.14 -10.29 -19.40
C ASP A 152 -0.45 -8.96 -18.96
N LEU A 153 -1.15 -8.94 -17.82
CA LEU A 153 -1.73 -7.72 -17.26
C LEU A 153 -0.63 -6.71 -16.90
N LEU A 154 0.45 -7.16 -16.27
CA LEU A 154 1.58 -6.29 -15.89
C LEU A 154 2.32 -5.78 -17.11
N SER A 155 2.57 -6.62 -18.11
CA SER A 155 3.16 -6.27 -19.40
C SER A 155 2.40 -5.12 -20.06
N LYS A 156 1.06 -5.25 -20.17
CA LYS A 156 0.18 -4.20 -20.69
C LYS A 156 0.16 -2.94 -19.81
N THR A 157 0.04 -3.11 -18.50
CA THR A 157 -0.08 -1.97 -17.55
C THR A 157 1.20 -1.15 -17.46
N LEU A 158 2.36 -1.81 -17.56
CA LEU A 158 3.67 -1.17 -17.49
C LEU A 158 4.22 -0.76 -18.86
N ASP A 159 3.55 -1.17 -19.94
CA ASP A 159 4.00 -1.04 -21.33
C ASP A 159 5.43 -1.59 -21.49
N LEU A 160 5.59 -2.88 -21.16
CA LEU A 160 6.86 -3.60 -21.22
C LEU A 160 6.68 -4.89 -22.02
N PRO A 161 7.73 -5.39 -22.70
CA PRO A 161 7.66 -6.69 -23.35
C PRO A 161 7.36 -7.80 -22.34
N TYR A 162 6.52 -8.76 -22.73
CA TYR A 162 6.12 -9.89 -21.90
C TYR A 162 7.34 -10.62 -21.33
N GLU A 163 8.35 -10.86 -22.17
CA GLU A 163 9.57 -11.61 -21.85
C GLU A 163 10.39 -10.92 -20.75
N VAL A 164 10.32 -9.58 -20.68
CA VAL A 164 11.00 -8.80 -19.64
C VAL A 164 10.32 -9.00 -18.29
N VAL A 165 8.99 -9.01 -18.26
CA VAL A 165 8.22 -9.24 -17.03
C VAL A 165 8.37 -10.70 -16.59
N GLU A 166 8.24 -11.64 -17.53
CA GLU A 166 8.41 -13.07 -17.30
C GLU A 166 9.80 -13.41 -16.76
N SER A 167 10.87 -12.89 -17.38
CA SER A 167 12.25 -13.14 -16.93
C SER A 167 12.45 -12.74 -15.47
N LYS A 168 11.86 -11.62 -15.03
CA LYS A 168 11.93 -11.16 -13.63
C LYS A 168 11.15 -12.06 -12.69
N PHE A 169 9.95 -12.48 -13.09
CA PHE A 169 9.14 -13.45 -12.33
C PHE A 169 9.92 -14.75 -12.15
N SER A 170 10.46 -15.31 -13.24
CA SER A 170 11.24 -16.55 -13.25
C SER A 170 12.49 -16.47 -12.37
N MET A 171 13.18 -15.34 -12.32
CA MET A 171 14.34 -15.16 -11.44
C MET A 171 13.97 -15.28 -9.96
N ILE A 172 12.92 -14.58 -9.53
CA ILE A 172 12.44 -14.62 -8.13
C ILE A 172 11.93 -16.01 -7.78
N GLU A 173 11.18 -16.63 -8.70
CA GLU A 173 10.67 -17.98 -8.51
C GLU A 173 11.82 -18.96 -8.31
N SER A 174 12.86 -18.91 -9.16
CA SER A 174 14.02 -19.80 -9.05
C SER A 174 14.74 -19.70 -7.70
N GLU A 175 14.83 -18.51 -7.11
CA GLU A 175 15.45 -18.32 -5.79
C GLU A 175 14.58 -18.88 -4.67
N VAL A 176 13.28 -18.57 -4.67
CA VAL A 176 12.38 -19.10 -3.65
C VAL A 176 12.25 -20.63 -3.78
N ASP A 177 12.39 -21.17 -4.98
CA ASP A 177 12.42 -22.61 -5.23
C ASP A 177 13.66 -23.26 -4.64
N ALA A 178 14.83 -22.66 -4.82
CA ALA A 178 16.06 -23.11 -4.16
C ALA A 178 15.92 -23.09 -2.63
N LEU A 179 15.29 -22.05 -2.07
CA LEU A 179 15.01 -21.95 -0.63
C LEU A 179 13.99 -22.99 -0.16
N SER A 180 12.97 -23.28 -0.97
CA SER A 180 11.97 -24.31 -0.69
C SER A 180 12.60 -25.71 -0.66
N GLU A 181 13.48 -26.01 -1.62
CA GLU A 181 14.23 -27.27 -1.64
C GLU A 181 15.23 -27.37 -0.48
N ALA A 182 15.91 -26.27 -0.11
CA ALA A 182 16.76 -26.22 1.07
C ALA A 182 15.96 -26.50 2.35
N ALA A 183 14.75 -25.94 2.47
CA ALA A 183 13.86 -26.17 3.60
C ALA A 183 13.35 -27.62 3.70
N LYS A 184 13.19 -28.32 2.56
CA LYS A 184 12.87 -29.76 2.55
C LYS A 184 14.04 -30.61 3.04
N ARG A 185 15.27 -30.25 2.68
CA ARG A 185 16.49 -30.97 3.08
C ARG A 185 16.88 -30.73 4.54
N ASP A 186 16.62 -29.52 5.04
CA ASP A 186 16.93 -29.11 6.41
C ASP A 186 15.70 -28.45 7.08
N PRO A 187 14.77 -29.26 7.60
CA PRO A 187 13.54 -28.76 8.22
C PRO A 187 13.76 -27.93 9.49
N GLU A 188 14.90 -28.11 10.20
CA GLU A 188 15.21 -27.36 11.41
C GLU A 188 15.45 -25.88 11.09
N ARG A 189 15.94 -25.58 9.89
CA ARG A 189 16.20 -24.21 9.40
C ARG A 189 15.06 -23.60 8.58
N VAL A 190 13.89 -24.24 8.52
CA VAL A 190 12.74 -23.76 7.71
C VAL A 190 12.37 -22.30 7.99
N SER A 191 12.47 -21.84 9.23
CA SER A 191 12.19 -20.44 9.60
C SER A 191 13.19 -19.46 8.98
N SER A 192 14.47 -19.84 8.92
CA SER A 192 15.51 -19.02 8.29
C SER A 192 15.27 -18.89 6.79
N TYR A 193 15.02 -20.02 6.12
CA TYR A 193 14.70 -20.03 4.69
C TYR A 193 13.42 -19.24 4.37
N TYR A 194 12.40 -19.32 5.23
CA TYR A 194 11.18 -18.53 5.09
C TYR A 194 11.44 -17.01 5.20
N ILE A 195 12.30 -16.58 6.12
CA ILE A 195 12.68 -15.15 6.24
C ILE A 195 13.40 -14.70 4.97
N GLN A 196 14.32 -15.51 4.45
CA GLN A 196 15.02 -15.22 3.19
C GLN A 196 14.06 -15.18 2.00
N ALA A 197 13.13 -16.14 1.89
CA ALA A 197 12.13 -16.17 0.84
C ALA A 197 11.21 -14.95 0.88
N LYS A 198 10.76 -14.55 2.08
CA LYS A 198 9.98 -13.31 2.24
C LYS A 198 10.76 -12.07 1.83
N LYS A 199 12.06 -12.04 2.08
CA LYS A 199 12.95 -10.95 1.69
C LYS A 199 13.02 -10.87 0.17
N ALA A 200 13.29 -11.98 -0.53
CA ALA A 200 13.27 -12.05 -2.00
C ALA A 200 11.93 -11.57 -2.59
N LEU A 201 10.80 -11.94 -1.97
CA LEU A 201 9.46 -11.58 -2.44
C LEU A 201 9.03 -10.13 -2.15
N ARG A 202 9.75 -9.39 -1.29
CA ARG A 202 9.32 -8.07 -0.78
C ARG A 202 10.35 -6.97 -0.89
N GLU A 203 11.64 -7.28 -0.87
CA GLU A 203 12.65 -6.27 -0.58
C GLU A 203 13.02 -5.46 -1.81
N GLY A 204 12.70 -4.17 -1.79
CA GLY A 204 12.99 -3.23 -2.88
C GLY A 204 14.48 -3.15 -3.25
N THR A 205 15.41 -3.44 -2.34
CA THR A 205 16.86 -3.52 -2.61
C THR A 205 17.23 -4.72 -3.47
N TYR A 206 16.58 -5.87 -3.27
CA TYR A 206 16.74 -7.04 -4.15
C TYR A 206 16.27 -6.72 -5.58
N TRP A 207 15.18 -5.94 -5.70
CA TRP A 207 14.72 -5.38 -6.97
C TRP A 207 15.61 -4.26 -7.54
N GLN A 208 16.35 -3.54 -6.69
CA GLN A 208 17.35 -2.55 -7.12
C GLN A 208 18.56 -3.24 -7.78
N ASP A 209 18.96 -4.42 -7.29
CA ASP A 209 20.07 -5.21 -7.84
C ASP A 209 19.69 -5.95 -9.15
N ILE A 210 18.39 -6.24 -9.37
CA ILE A 210 17.89 -7.06 -10.50
C ILE A 210 17.28 -6.21 -11.64
N LEU A 211 17.73 -4.96 -11.77
CA LEU A 211 17.32 -4.00 -12.81
C LEU A 211 15.88 -3.49 -12.63
N ARG A 212 15.78 -2.17 -12.46
CA ARG A 212 14.54 -1.38 -12.50
C ARG A 212 13.63 -1.79 -13.66
N PHE A 213 12.31 -1.82 -13.43
CA PHE A 213 11.42 -1.43 -14.52
C PHE A 213 11.71 0.05 -14.82
N PRO A 214 11.85 0.47 -16.09
CA PRO A 214 12.18 1.85 -16.41
C PRO A 214 11.29 2.79 -15.59
N LYS A 215 11.89 3.80 -14.93
CA LYS A 215 11.19 4.79 -14.09
C LYS A 215 9.88 5.16 -14.78
N SER A 216 8.77 4.67 -14.26
CA SER A 216 7.55 4.57 -15.06
C SER A 216 6.82 5.93 -15.04
N MET A 217 7.32 6.90 -15.81
CA MET A 217 6.50 8.02 -16.28
C MET A 217 5.18 7.50 -16.89
N ARG A 218 5.20 6.27 -17.44
CA ARG A 218 4.04 5.60 -18.04
C ARG A 218 2.92 5.23 -17.07
N LEU A 219 3.22 5.07 -15.77
CA LEU A 219 2.20 4.82 -14.75
C LEU A 219 1.65 6.10 -14.13
N GLU A 220 2.20 7.27 -14.48
CA GLU A 220 1.77 8.55 -13.93
C GLU A 220 0.26 8.75 -14.10
N HIS A 221 -0.29 8.39 -15.26
CA HIS A 221 -1.73 8.51 -15.50
C HIS A 221 -2.58 7.53 -14.67
N ALA A 222 -2.14 6.27 -14.54
CA ALA A 222 -2.85 5.26 -13.74
C ALA A 222 -2.76 5.57 -12.23
N LEU A 223 -1.61 6.08 -11.78
CA LEU A 223 -1.38 6.53 -10.41
C LEU A 223 -2.13 7.83 -10.12
N ALA A 224 -2.13 8.80 -11.03
CA ALA A 224 -2.91 10.04 -10.90
C ALA A 224 -4.41 9.74 -10.80
N LYS A 225 -4.94 8.82 -11.62
CA LYS A 225 -6.31 8.32 -11.49
C LYS A 225 -6.58 7.67 -10.13
N ARG A 226 -5.62 6.91 -9.58
CA ARG A 226 -5.76 6.31 -8.25
C ARG A 226 -5.65 7.33 -7.11
N VAL A 227 -4.84 8.38 -7.26
CA VAL A 227 -4.76 9.48 -6.30
C VAL A 227 -6.05 10.29 -6.33
N LEU A 228 -6.52 10.70 -7.52
CA LEU A 228 -7.83 11.35 -7.69
C LEU A 228 -8.97 10.52 -7.10
N TYR A 229 -8.93 9.21 -7.32
CA TYR A 229 -9.91 8.29 -6.73
C TYR A 229 -9.77 8.20 -5.20
N ALA A 230 -8.55 8.17 -4.65
CA ALA A 230 -8.34 8.19 -3.20
C ALA A 230 -8.86 9.49 -2.57
N ASP A 231 -8.61 10.63 -3.22
CA ASP A 231 -9.09 11.94 -2.80
C ASP A 231 -10.63 12.01 -2.86
N GLN A 232 -11.24 11.50 -3.93
CA GLN A 232 -12.70 11.37 -4.03
C GLN A 232 -13.29 10.41 -3.01
N LEU A 233 -12.59 9.32 -2.70
CA LEU A 233 -13.03 8.36 -1.70
C LEU A 233 -12.93 8.96 -0.30
N GLU A 234 -11.90 9.76 -0.02
CA GLU A 234 -11.77 10.53 1.22
C GLU A 234 -12.85 11.61 1.34
N GLU A 235 -13.16 12.33 0.27
CA GLU A 235 -14.25 13.32 0.21
C GLU A 235 -15.62 12.66 0.38
N ASN A 236 -15.87 11.53 -0.28
CA ASN A 236 -17.10 10.75 -0.14
C ASN A 236 -17.24 10.16 1.27
N LEU A 237 -16.14 9.65 1.86
CA LEU A 237 -16.15 9.15 3.24
C LEU A 237 -16.35 10.29 4.24
N ALA A 238 -15.80 11.48 4.01
CA ALA A 238 -16.04 12.67 4.83
C ALA A 238 -17.49 13.14 4.73
N ALA A 239 -18.06 13.15 3.51
CA ALA A 239 -19.47 13.49 3.27
C ALA A 239 -20.43 12.46 3.90
N LEU A 240 -20.04 11.18 3.96
CA LEU A 240 -20.78 10.11 4.61
C LEU A 240 -20.60 10.09 6.14
N ALA A 241 -19.47 10.57 6.66
CA ALA A 241 -19.22 10.70 8.10
C ALA A 241 -20.03 11.85 8.73
N ALA A 242 -20.32 12.91 7.98
CA ALA A 242 -21.11 14.05 8.46
C ALA A 242 -22.50 13.68 9.03
N PRO A 243 -23.33 12.83 8.37
CA PRO A 243 -24.59 12.36 8.95
C PRO A 243 -24.45 11.22 9.98
N ILE A 244 -23.30 10.53 10.05
CA ILE A 244 -23.03 9.48 11.05
C ILE A 244 -22.85 10.07 12.45
N ASP A 245 -22.28 11.27 12.55
CA ASP A 245 -22.23 12.04 13.81
C ASP A 245 -23.63 12.37 14.36
N GLU A 246 -24.63 12.46 13.48
CA GLU A 246 -26.03 12.70 13.86
C GLU A 246 -26.81 11.42 14.17
N ARG A 247 -26.46 10.27 13.55
CA ARG A 247 -27.12 8.96 13.71
C ARG A 247 -26.14 7.77 13.60
N PRO A 248 -25.46 7.40 14.70
CA PRO A 248 -24.41 6.39 14.69
C PRO A 248 -24.89 4.97 14.39
N GLU A 249 -26.17 4.66 14.59
CA GLU A 249 -26.76 3.35 14.29
C GLU A 249 -26.79 3.00 12.79
N LEU A 250 -26.66 3.98 11.90
CA LEU A 250 -26.65 3.77 10.44
C LEU A 250 -25.25 3.66 9.84
N ALA A 251 -24.19 3.84 10.65
CA ALA A 251 -22.81 3.90 10.18
C ALA A 251 -22.37 2.66 9.40
N ALA A 252 -22.76 1.47 9.87
CA ALA A 252 -22.40 0.20 9.24
C ALA A 252 -23.05 0.01 7.85
N GLU A 253 -24.28 0.50 7.68
CA GLU A 253 -25.00 0.42 6.40
C GLU A 253 -24.40 1.40 5.37
N TYR A 254 -24.08 2.62 5.80
CA TYR A 254 -23.46 3.64 4.93
C TYR A 254 -22.03 3.24 4.52
N LEU A 255 -21.23 2.69 5.43
CA LEU A 255 -19.91 2.13 5.12
C LEU A 255 -20.00 0.95 4.14
N GLY A 256 -20.98 0.06 4.31
CA GLY A 256 -21.22 -1.06 3.40
C GLY A 256 -21.49 -0.60 1.97
N LYS A 257 -22.41 0.36 1.80
CA LYS A 257 -22.76 0.92 0.47
C LYS A 257 -21.61 1.71 -0.16
N ALA A 258 -20.83 2.44 0.65
CA ALA A 258 -19.66 3.18 0.16
C ALA A 258 -18.58 2.24 -0.38
N ILE A 259 -18.30 1.14 0.32
CA ILE A 259 -17.36 0.12 -0.13
C ILE A 259 -17.84 -0.55 -1.43
N GLU A 260 -19.14 -0.82 -1.54
CA GLU A 260 -19.74 -1.42 -2.74
C GLU A 260 -19.66 -0.48 -3.95
N GLN A 261 -20.01 0.80 -3.79
CA GLN A 261 -19.88 1.81 -4.86
C GLN A 261 -18.42 2.04 -5.27
N ALA A 262 -17.51 2.11 -4.30
CA ALA A 262 -16.07 2.18 -4.52
C ALA A 262 -15.58 0.99 -5.36
N GLN A 263 -16.02 -0.23 -5.04
CA GLN A 263 -15.69 -1.42 -5.82
C GLN A 263 -16.26 -1.34 -7.24
N ILE A 264 -17.53 -0.96 -7.42
CA ILE A 264 -18.16 -0.83 -8.75
C ILE A 264 -17.44 0.21 -9.63
N GLN A 265 -17.05 1.35 -9.06
CA GLN A 265 -16.32 2.38 -9.81
C GLN A 265 -14.87 1.97 -10.11
N ALA A 266 -14.16 1.36 -9.16
CA ALA A 266 -12.82 0.83 -9.42
C ALA A 266 -12.82 -0.22 -10.55
N LEU A 267 -13.91 -0.97 -10.68
CA LEU A 267 -14.13 -1.95 -11.74
C LEU A 267 -14.47 -1.32 -13.10
N SER A 268 -15.24 -0.21 -13.13
CA SER A 268 -15.56 0.49 -14.38
C SER A 268 -14.34 1.16 -15.03
N PHE A 269 -13.36 1.59 -14.22
CA PHE A 269 -12.08 2.11 -14.72
C PHE A 269 -11.16 1.05 -15.32
N ALA A 270 -11.28 -0.21 -14.89
CA ALA A 270 -10.51 -1.32 -15.47
C ALA A 270 -11.02 -1.75 -16.86
N GLY A 271 -12.30 -1.52 -17.16
CA GLY A 271 -12.94 -1.92 -18.42
C GLY A 271 -12.82 -0.94 -19.59
N LYS A 272 -12.55 0.36 -19.35
CA LYS A 272 -12.54 1.42 -20.38
C LYS A 272 -11.16 1.69 -21.03
N GLN A 273 -10.24 0.73 -21.05
CA GLN A 273 -8.95 0.89 -21.73
C GLN A 273 -8.96 0.60 -23.24
N THR A 274 -10.10 0.28 -23.83
CA THR A 274 -10.25 0.08 -25.28
C THR A 274 -11.08 1.20 -25.87
N GLU A 275 -10.46 2.33 -26.19
CA GLU A 275 -10.66 3.14 -27.40
C GLU A 275 -10.03 4.52 -27.18
N ASP A 276 -9.26 4.95 -28.18
CA ASP A 276 -8.54 6.22 -28.25
C ASP A 276 -9.48 7.41 -27.95
N SER A 277 -9.42 7.94 -26.73
CA SER A 277 -10.07 9.22 -26.41
C SER A 277 -9.03 10.22 -25.89
N PRO A 278 -8.83 11.36 -26.58
CA PRO A 278 -7.95 12.41 -26.11
C PRO A 278 -8.50 13.07 -24.84
N ILE A 279 -7.56 13.58 -24.04
CA ILE A 279 -7.73 14.16 -22.69
C ILE A 279 -8.82 15.26 -22.61
N SER A 280 -9.21 15.87 -23.74
CA SER A 280 -10.18 16.98 -23.77
C SER A 280 -11.63 16.57 -23.49
N ASP A 281 -12.00 15.31 -23.70
CA ASP A 281 -13.42 14.94 -23.70
C ASP A 281 -13.90 14.45 -22.32
N ILE A 282 -12.96 14.06 -21.43
CA ILE A 282 -13.26 13.53 -20.09
C ILE A 282 -13.73 14.63 -19.12
N GLU A 283 -13.27 15.88 -19.29
CA GLU A 283 -13.79 17.01 -18.50
C GLU A 283 -15.27 17.29 -18.78
N SER A 284 -15.78 16.88 -19.95
CA SER A 284 -17.16 17.12 -20.38
C SER A 284 -18.17 16.05 -19.94
N GLU A 285 -17.71 14.84 -19.61
CA GLU A 285 -18.54 13.74 -19.11
C GLU A 285 -18.60 13.64 -17.57
N LEU A 286 -17.82 14.46 -16.85
CA LEU A 286 -17.92 14.66 -15.40
C LEU A 286 -19.16 15.51 -15.03
N VAL A 287 -20.32 15.13 -15.55
CA VAL A 287 -21.60 15.63 -15.05
C VAL A 287 -21.84 14.95 -13.71
N THR A 288 -21.72 15.73 -12.65
CA THR A 288 -22.16 15.41 -11.29
C THR A 288 -23.54 14.72 -11.35
N PRO A 289 -23.71 13.51 -10.78
CA PRO A 289 -25.06 13.08 -10.42
C PRO A 289 -25.53 14.05 -9.34
N ALA A 290 -26.38 14.99 -9.72
CA ALA A 290 -27.04 15.89 -8.80
C ALA A 290 -27.73 15.03 -7.73
N PHE A 291 -27.18 15.06 -6.51
CA PHE A 291 -27.89 14.61 -5.32
C PHE A 291 -29.16 15.45 -5.23
N LYS A 292 -30.28 14.92 -5.71
CA LYS A 292 -31.59 15.46 -5.35
C LYS A 292 -31.83 15.03 -3.91
N PRO A 293 -32.04 15.96 -2.96
CA PRO A 293 -32.54 15.59 -1.66
C PRO A 293 -33.94 14.98 -1.86
N TRP A 294 -34.12 13.75 -1.40
CA TRP A 294 -35.45 13.14 -1.28
C TRP A 294 -36.10 13.68 0.01
N PRO A 295 -37.44 13.89 0.03
CA PRO A 295 -38.15 14.50 1.15
C PRO A 295 -38.20 13.63 2.40
#